data_AF-U9UP40-F1
#
_entry.id   AF-U9UP40-F1
#
_cell.length_a   1.000
_cell.length_b   1.000
_cell.length_c   1.000
_cell.angle_alpha   90.00
_cell.angle_beta   90.00
_cell.angle_gamma   90.00
#
_symmetry.space_group_name_H-M   'P 1'
#
loop_
_entity.id
_entity.type
_entity.pdbx_description
1 polymer ?
#
loop_
_entity_poly.entity_id
_entity_poly.type
_entity_poly.pdbx_seq_one_letter_code
_entity_poly.pdbx_strand_id
1 'polypeptide(L)' 'MNDNEKISQKANIKKQSYIVNNKSDIIISLDEQFAQPIEKRKKIYEFRKYKLSEEMKRLWIYVRQPVA' A
#
# COMPACT_ATOMS: atom_id res chain seq x y z
N MET A 1 23.56 -38.44 -15.46
CA MET A 1 22.70 -37.26 -15.62
C MET A 1 22.98 -36.35 -14.44
N ASN A 2 23.62 -35.20 -14.68
CA ASN A 2 24.19 -34.36 -13.62
C ASN A 2 23.13 -33.48 -12.96
N ASP A 3 22.96 -33.64 -11.65
CA ASP A 3 22.01 -32.86 -10.83
C ASP A 3 22.28 -31.34 -10.84
N ASN A 4 23.47 -30.93 -11.28
CA ASN A 4 23.87 -29.54 -11.41
C ASN A 4 23.13 -28.77 -12.53
N GLU A 5 22.63 -29.45 -13.57
CA GLU A 5 21.83 -28.79 -14.62
C GLU A 5 20.41 -28.45 -14.11
N LYS A 6 19.85 -29.28 -13.22
CA LYS A 6 18.52 -29.06 -12.60
C LYS A 6 18.50 -27.88 -11.63
N ILE A 7 19.64 -27.55 -11.00
CA ILE A 7 19.74 -26.40 -10.09
C ILE A 7 19.76 -25.09 -10.89
N SER A 8 20.41 -25.06 -12.07
CA SER A 8 20.48 -23.86 -12.91
C SER A 8 19.11 -23.42 -13.46
N GLN A 9 18.18 -24.37 -13.65
CA GLN A 9 16.85 -24.09 -14.19
C GLN A 9 15.84 -23.61 -13.13
N LYS A 10 16.10 -23.82 -11.82
CA LYS A 10 15.20 -23.40 -10.73
C LYS A 10 15.36 -21.95 -10.30
N ALA A 11 16.40 -21.25 -10.77
CA ALA A 11 16.67 -19.85 -10.42
C ALA A 11 16.09 -18.82 -11.41
N ASN A 12 15.25 -19.24 -12.36
CA ASN A 12 14.55 -18.30 -13.24
C ASN A 12 13.25 -17.80 -12.59
N ILE A 13 13.38 -17.23 -11.39
CA ILE A 13 12.31 -16.44 -10.78
C ILE A 13 12.28 -15.16 -11.61
N LYS A 14 11.30 -15.04 -12.53
CA LYS A 14 10.99 -13.79 -13.21
C LYS A 14 10.94 -12.70 -12.15
N LYS A 15 11.95 -11.82 -12.10
CA LYS A 15 11.91 -10.61 -11.29
C LYS A 15 10.72 -9.81 -11.79
N GLN A 16 9.62 -9.90 -11.07
CA GLN A 16 8.40 -9.17 -11.38
C GLN A 16 8.70 -7.71 -11.04
N SER A 17 9.13 -6.95 -12.05
CA SER A 17 9.39 -5.52 -11.90
C SER A 17 8.04 -4.85 -11.68
N TYR A 18 7.71 -4.54 -10.42
CA TYR A 18 6.58 -3.69 -10.11
C TYR A 18 6.92 -2.28 -10.59
N ILE A 19 6.08 -1.75 -11.46
CA ILE A 19 6.15 -0.34 -11.84
C ILE A 19 5.63 0.44 -10.62
N VAL A 20 6.55 1.04 -9.87
CA VAL A 20 6.19 1.99 -8.82
C VAL A 20 5.75 3.28 -9.51
N ASN A 21 4.44 3.45 -9.68
CA ASN A 21 3.91 4.75 -10.06
C ASN A 21 3.82 5.60 -8.79
N ASN A 22 4.73 6.54 -8.62
CA ASN A 22 4.75 7.46 -7.46
C ASN A 22 3.45 8.28 -7.30
N LYS A 23 2.55 8.28 -8.29
CA LYS A 23 1.28 9.00 -8.25
C LYS A 23 0.07 8.16 -7.82
N SER A 24 0.20 6.82 -7.75
CA SER A 24 -0.95 5.95 -7.41
C SER A 24 -1.21 5.82 -5.92
N ASP A 25 -0.21 6.13 -5.10
CA ASP A 25 -0.21 5.87 -3.67
C ASP A 25 -0.13 7.20 -2.92
N ILE A 26 -0.96 7.36 -1.91
CA ILE A 26 -0.93 8.53 -1.02
C ILE A 26 -0.91 8.09 0.43
N ILE A 27 -0.33 8.93 1.29
CA ILE A 27 -0.34 8.75 2.74
C ILE A 27 -1.13 9.91 3.36
N ILE A 28 -2.10 9.60 4.22
CA ILE A 28 -2.83 10.60 5.01
C ILE A 28 -2.61 10.37 6.49
N SER A 29 -2.53 11.46 7.26
CA SER A 29 -2.49 11.38 8.72
C SER A 29 -3.89 11.58 9.33
N LEU A 30 -4.25 10.69 10.24
CA LEU A 30 -5.52 10.71 10.98
C LEU A 30 -5.29 10.50 12.48
N ASP A 31 -6.13 11.13 13.30
CA ASP A 31 -6.19 10.79 14.73
C ASP A 31 -6.82 9.41 14.91
N GLU A 32 -6.45 8.71 15.99
CA GLU A 32 -6.86 7.34 16.25
C GLU A 32 -8.39 7.13 16.20
N GLN A 33 -9.15 8.07 16.78
CA GLN A 33 -10.62 8.05 16.78
C GLN A 33 -11.23 7.98 15.37
N PHE A 34 -10.52 8.47 14.34
CA PHE A 34 -10.98 8.44 12.95
C PHE A 34 -10.38 7.29 12.13
N ALA A 35 -9.20 6.80 12.50
CA ALA A 35 -8.53 5.68 11.84
C ALA A 35 -9.16 4.32 12.23
N GLN A 36 -9.49 4.14 13.50
CA GLN A 36 -10.07 2.90 14.04
C GLN A 36 -11.36 2.45 13.31
N PRO A 37 -12.33 3.35 13.01
CA PRO A 37 -13.49 2.99 12.21
C PRO A 37 -13.17 2.57 10.77
N ILE A 38 -12.10 3.10 10.16
CA ILE A 38 -11.70 2.76 8.78
C ILE A 38 -11.10 1.35 8.75
N GLU A 39 -10.23 1.03 9.70
CA GLU A 39 -9.66 -0.32 9.87
C GLU A 39 -10.77 -1.37 10.03
N LYS A 40 -11.80 -1.05 10.85
CA LYS A 40 -12.96 -1.91 11.09
C LYS A 40 -14.00 -1.89 9.96
N ARG A 41 -13.72 -1.20 8.84
CA ARG A 41 -14.63 -1.00 7.70
C ARG A 41 -16.00 -0.39 8.07
N LYS A 42 -16.08 0.32 9.19
CA LYS A 42 -17.28 1.06 9.63
C LYS A 42 -17.35 2.45 9.01
N LYS A 43 -16.20 3.05 8.70
CA LYS A 43 -16.08 4.30 7.94
C LYS A 43 -15.50 4.01 6.57
N ILE A 44 -16.30 4.23 5.54
CA ILE A 44 -15.94 3.96 4.13
C ILE A 44 -15.76 5.25 3.30
N TYR A 45 -16.08 6.41 3.87
CA TYR A 45 -15.90 7.72 3.24
C TYR A 45 -15.05 8.62 4.14
N GLU A 46 -14.10 9.34 3.52
CA GLU A 46 -13.22 10.32 4.16
C GLU A 46 -13.31 11.63 3.38
N PHE A 47 -13.64 12.72 4.06
CA PHE A 47 -13.78 14.04 3.45
C PHE A 47 -12.47 14.81 3.53
N ARG A 48 -12.05 15.41 2.41
CA ARG A 48 -10.85 16.25 2.31
C ARG A 48 -11.17 17.52 1.52
N LYS A 49 -10.49 18.62 1.86
CA LYS A 49 -10.65 19.91 1.16
C LYS A 49 -10.07 19.89 -0.27
N TYR A 50 -9.08 19.04 -0.52
CA TYR A 50 -8.43 18.91 -1.82
C TYR A 50 -9.01 17.72 -2.61
N LYS A 51 -9.04 17.85 -3.94
CA LYS A 51 -9.37 16.75 -4.84
C LYS A 51 -8.17 15.81 -4.97
N LEU A 52 -8.43 14.51 -4.93
CA LEU A 52 -7.43 13.48 -5.18
C LEU A 52 -7.13 13.35 -6.67
N SER A 53 -5.92 12.92 -7.00
CA SER A 53 -5.56 12.55 -8.38
C SER A 53 -6.44 11.39 -8.86
N GLU A 54 -6.85 11.42 -10.13
CA GLU A 54 -7.65 10.34 -10.75
C GLU A 54 -6.83 9.05 -10.89
N GLU A 55 -5.50 9.13 -10.84
CA GLU A 55 -4.59 7.99 -10.87
C GLU A 55 -4.44 7.29 -9.50
N MET A 56 -5.02 7.84 -8.43
CA MET A 56 -4.88 7.31 -7.08
C MET A 56 -5.61 5.96 -6.92
N LYS A 57 -4.88 4.94 -6.45
CA LYS A 57 -5.38 3.58 -6.23
C LYS A 57 -5.28 3.12 -4.78
N ARG A 58 -4.29 3.62 -4.04
CA ARG A 58 -4.03 3.15 -2.67
C ARG A 58 -3.90 4.31 -1.70
N LEU A 59 -4.62 4.19 -0.59
CA LEU A 59 -4.57 5.11 0.54
C LEU A 59 -3.90 4.42 1.72
N TRP A 60 -2.77 4.95 2.16
CA TRP A 60 -2.10 4.57 3.39
C TRP A 60 -2.52 5.53 4.50
N ILE A 61 -2.80 4.99 5.69
CA ILE A 61 -3.20 5.78 6.86
C ILE A 61 -2.07 5.74 7.88
N TYR A 62 -1.50 6.90 8.17
CA TYR A 62 -0.63 7.12 9.31
C TYR A 62 -1.48 7.55 10.52
N VAL A 63 -1.52 6.71 11.55
CA VAL A 63 -2.21 7.05 12.80
C VAL A 63 -1.30 7.96 13.62
N ARG A 64 -1.76 9.17 13.91
CA ARG A 64 -1.00 10.12 14.73
C ARG A 64 -0.81 9.54 16.13
N GLN A 65 0.32 9.86 16.74
CA GLN A 65 0.57 9.51 18.14
C GLN A 65 -0.52 10.10 19.04
N PRO A 66 -0.97 9.37 20.07
CA PRO A 66 -1.92 9.90 21.03
C PRO A 66 -1.35 11.15 21.69
N VAL A 67 -2.12 12.22 21.73
CA VAL A 67 -1.80 13.38 22.55
C VAL A 67 -2.27 13.04 23.96
N ALA A 68 -1.32 12.72 24.84
CA ALA A 68 -1.56 12.46 26.26
C ALA A 68 -1.99 13.73 27.00
#